data_AF-A0A5S3YN14-F1
#
_entry.id   AF-A0A5S3YN14-F1
#
_cell.length_a   1.000
_cell.length_b   1.000
_cell.length_c   1.000
_cell.angle_alpha   90.00
_cell.angle_beta   90.00
_cell.angle_gamma   90.00
#
_symmetry.space_group_name_H-M   'P 1'
#
loop_
_entity.id
_entity.type
_entity.pdbx_description
1 polymer ?
#
loop_
_entity_poly.entity_id
_entity_poly.type
_entity_poly.pdbx_seq_one_letter_code
_entity_poly.pdbx_strand_id
1 'polypeptide(L)' 'MLQEYRKHVEERAALGIVPAPLDAQQTADLIELLKTPPAGEEEFIVDLFINRVPPGVDDAAYVKAGFLAAVAKGE' A
#
# COMPACT_ATOMS: atom_id res chain seq x y z
N MET A 1 -1.46 -8.45 5.35
CA MET A 1 -0.72 -7.54 4.44
C MET A 1 0.66 -7.14 4.98
N LEU A 2 0.80 -6.36 6.07
CA LEU A 2 2.13 -5.82 6.48
C LEU A 2 3.21 -6.89 6.76
N GLN A 3 2.89 -7.98 7.45
CA GLN A 3 3.85 -9.06 7.69
C GLN A 3 4.32 -9.72 6.40
N GLU A 4 3.39 -10.04 5.50
CA GLU A 4 3.71 -10.59 4.17
C GLU A 4 4.53 -9.59 3.33
N TYR A 5 4.21 -8.29 3.40
CA TYR A 5 5.00 -7.26 2.72
C TYR A 5 6.43 -7.21 3.25
N ARG A 6 6.64 -7.24 4.57
CA ARG A 6 7.98 -7.27 5.18
C ARG A 6 8.76 -8.53 4.77
N LYS A 7 8.10 -9.69 4.75
CA LYS A 7 8.70 -10.94 4.25
C LYS A 7 9.15 -10.82 2.79
N HIS A 8 8.30 -10.26 1.92
CA HIS A 8 8.64 -10.01 0.52
C HIS A 8 9.83 -9.04 0.38
N VAL A 9 9.91 -8.01 1.23
CA VAL A 9 11.06 -7.10 1.26
C VAL A 9 12.35 -7.85 1.60
N GLU A 10 12.33 -8.72 2.59
CA GLU A 10 13.48 -9.55 2.98
C GLU A 10 13.89 -10.52 1.85
N GLU A 11 12.92 -11.20 1.23
CA GLU A 11 13.16 -12.13 0.11
C GLU A 11 13.77 -11.40 -1.10
N ARG A 12 13.26 -10.21 -1.44
CA ARG A 12 13.79 -9.39 -2.54
C ARG A 12 15.16 -8.82 -2.20
N ALA A 13 15.39 -8.41 -0.95
CA ALA A 13 16.69 -7.92 -0.50
C ALA A 13 17.77 -9.02 -0.57
N ALA A 14 17.43 -10.28 -0.28
CA ALA A 14 18.33 -11.43 -0.46
C ALA A 14 18.76 -11.64 -1.92
N LEU A 15 17.94 -11.18 -2.87
CA LEU A 15 18.24 -11.16 -4.31
C LEU A 15 18.89 -9.84 -4.77
N GLY A 16 19.16 -8.89 -3.87
CA GLY A 16 19.77 -7.60 -4.17
C GLY A 16 18.86 -6.62 -4.92
N ILE A 17 17.54 -6.78 -4.81
CA ILE A 17 16.55 -6.00 -5.55
C ILE A 17 15.49 -5.39 -4.62
N VAL A 18 14.91 -4.26 -5.03
CA VAL A 18 13.86 -3.55 -4.27
C VAL A 18 12.55 -4.35 -4.24
N PRO A 19 11.64 -4.23 -3.26
CA PRO A 19 10.35 -4.91 -3.31
C PRO A 19 9.54 -4.52 -4.56
N ALA A 20 8.75 -5.47 -5.07
CA ALA A 20 7.75 -5.15 -6.10
C ALA A 20 6.73 -4.12 -5.59
N PRO A 21 6.14 -3.29 -6.47
CA PRO A 21 5.00 -2.45 -6.12
C PRO A 21 3.83 -3.26 -5.57
N LEU A 22 2.93 -2.60 -4.85
CA LEU A 22 1.70 -3.21 -4.35
C LEU A 22 0.76 -3.52 -5.51
N ASP A 23 0.15 -4.69 -5.47
CA ASP A 23 -0.95 -5.04 -6.34
C ASP A 23 -2.29 -4.46 -5.82
N ALA A 24 -3.37 -4.70 -6.57
CA ALA A 24 -4.69 -4.20 -6.22
C ALA A 24 -5.23 -4.74 -4.88
N GLN A 25 -4.98 -6.02 -4.58
CA GLN A 25 -5.43 -6.64 -3.33
C GLN A 25 -4.65 -6.08 -2.14
N GLN A 26 -3.32 -5.99 -2.25
CA GLN A 26 -2.48 -5.39 -1.23
C GLN A 26 -2.83 -3.92 -0.99
N THR A 27 -3.17 -3.17 -2.04
CA THR A 27 -3.62 -1.78 -1.93
C THR A 27 -4.96 -1.66 -1.20
N ALA A 28 -5.92 -2.56 -1.50
CA ALA A 28 -7.19 -2.62 -0.78
C ALA A 28 -6.99 -2.95 0.71
N ASP A 29 -6.16 -3.94 1.02
CA ASP A 29 -5.82 -4.30 2.40
C ASP A 29 -5.12 -3.13 3.13
N LEU A 30 -4.24 -2.40 2.45
CA LEU A 30 -3.56 -1.23 3.02
C LEU A 30 -4.53 -0.09 3.34
N ILE A 31 -5.57 0.10 2.53
CA ILE A 31 -6.63 1.09 2.78
C ILE A 31 -7.39 0.77 4.07
N GLU A 32 -7.67 -0.50 4.36
CA GLU A 32 -8.30 -0.87 5.64
C GLU A 32 -7.39 -0.54 6.83
N LEU A 33 -6.08 -0.71 6.67
CA LEU A 33 -5.10 -0.29 7.68
C LEU A 33 -5.02 1.24 7.82
N LEU A 34 -5.18 2.01 6.75
CA LEU A 34 -5.22 3.49 6.83
C LEU A 34 -6.43 3.99 7.64
N LYS A 35 -7.57 3.29 7.59
CA LYS A 35 -8.78 3.64 8.34
C LYS A 35 -8.63 3.37 9.84
N THR A 36 -7.95 2.28 10.20
CA THR A 36 -7.71 1.87 11.59
C THR A 36 -6.24 1.46 11.76
N PRO A 37 -5.31 2.44 11.79
CA PRO A 37 -3.90 2.13 11.82
C PRO A 37 -3.49 1.52 13.17
N PRO A 38 -2.75 0.40 13.16
CA PRO A 38 -2.10 -0.10 14.36
C PRO A 38 -1.13 0.97 14.92
N ALA A 39 -1.10 1.10 16.24
CA ALA A 39 -0.24 2.09 16.90
C ALA A 39 1.24 1.85 16.55
N GLY A 40 1.92 2.90 16.10
CA GLY A 40 3.33 2.88 15.73
C GLY A 40 3.61 2.43 14.29
N GLU A 41 2.59 2.11 13.50
CA GLU A 41 2.72 1.73 12.08
C GLU A 41 2.20 2.83 11.12
N GLU A 42 1.72 3.96 11.65
CA GLU A 42 1.03 5.01 10.89
C GLU A 42 1.90 5.55 9.75
N GLU A 43 3.13 5.96 10.06
CA GLU A 43 4.06 6.52 9.08
C GLU A 43 4.43 5.49 8.01
N PHE A 44 4.60 4.23 8.40
CA PHE A 44 4.96 3.16 7.48
C PHE A 44 3.82 2.86 6.51
N ILE A 45 2.58 2.75 7.01
CA ILE A 45 1.39 2.53 6.18
C ILE A 45 1.21 3.67 5.18
N VAL A 46 1.39 4.93 5.63
CA VAL A 46 1.31 6.11 4.76
C VAL A 46 2.42 6.10 3.71
N ASP A 47 3.66 5.75 4.08
CA ASP A 47 4.77 5.64 3.11
C ASP A 47 4.48 4.61 2.02
N LEU A 48 3.98 3.42 2.39
CA LEU A 48 3.57 2.40 1.43
C LEU A 48 2.49 2.93 0.47
N PHE A 49 1.50 3.64 1.02
CA PHE A 49 0.40 4.16 0.21
C PHE A 49 0.87 5.26 -0.76
N ILE A 50 1.80 6.12 -0.33
CA ILE A 50 2.36 7.19 -1.17
C ILE A 50 3.27 6.62 -2.25
N ASN A 51 4.20 5.73 -1.87
CA ASN A 51 5.40 5.42 -2.67
C ASN A 51 5.39 4.02 -3.30
N ARG A 52 4.49 3.11 -2.91
CA ARG A 52 4.50 1.71 -3.36
C ARG A 52 3.31 1.29 -4.21
N VAL A 53 2.37 2.19 -4.49
CA VAL A 53 1.27 1.94 -5.43
C VAL A 53 1.66 2.48 -6.82
N PRO A 54 1.59 1.64 -7.89
CA PRO A 54 1.81 2.10 -9.26
C PRO A 54 0.93 3.31 -9.65
N PRO A 55 1.40 4.20 -10.54
CA PRO A 55 0.58 5.27 -11.09
C PRO A 55 -0.20 4.84 -12.34
N GLY A 56 -1.06 5.72 -12.85
CA GLY A 56 -1.73 5.55 -14.14
C GLY A 56 -2.99 4.71 -14.05
N VAL A 57 -3.16 3.77 -14.98
CA VAL A 57 -4.36 2.91 -15.13
C VAL A 57 -4.13 1.49 -14.62
N ASP A 58 -3.13 1.29 -13.78
CA ASP A 58 -2.91 0.02 -13.07
C ASP A 58 -4.08 -0.26 -12.10
N ASP A 59 -4.42 -1.54 -11.89
CA ASP A 59 -5.53 -1.92 -11.02
C ASP A 59 -5.33 -1.43 -9.57
N ALA A 60 -4.08 -1.41 -9.08
CA ALA A 60 -3.78 -0.85 -7.76
C ALA A 60 -3.96 0.68 -7.73
N ALA A 61 -3.61 1.36 -8.84
CA ALA A 61 -3.85 2.80 -8.99
C ALA A 61 -5.34 3.13 -8.97
N TYR A 62 -6.18 2.30 -9.61
CA TYR A 62 -7.63 2.44 -9.60
C TYR A 62 -8.20 2.36 -8.17
N VAL A 63 -7.77 1.36 -7.39
CA VAL A 63 -8.16 1.21 -5.98
C VAL A 63 -7.74 2.43 -5.15
N LYS A 64 -6.49 2.87 -5.27
CA LYS A 64 -5.97 4.08 -4.60
C LYS A 64 -6.74 5.34 -4.96
N ALA A 65 -7.03 5.54 -6.24
CA ALA A 65 -7.76 6.70 -6.73
C ALA A 65 -9.21 6.73 -6.20
N GLY A 66 -9.89 5.58 -6.19
CA GLY A 66 -11.24 5.46 -5.64
C GLY A 66 -11.30 5.84 -4.15
N PHE A 67 -10.35 5.33 -3.35
CA PHE A 67 -10.26 5.69 -1.94
C PHE A 67 -9.95 7.18 -1.72
N LEU A 68 -8.96 7.74 -2.42
CA LEU A 68 -8.64 9.17 -2.30
C LEU A 68 -9.80 10.07 -2.72
N ALA A 69 -10.59 9.67 -3.72
CA ALA A 69 -11.78 10.39 -4.14
C ALA A 69 -12.88 10.38 -3.05
N ALA A 70 -13.12 9.24 -2.39
CA ALA A 70 -14.06 9.15 -1.27
C ALA A 70 -13.63 10.05 -0.10
N VAL A 71 -12.34 10.00 0.28
CA VAL A 71 -11.76 10.87 1.31
C VAL A 71 -11.94 12.35 0.96
N ALA A 72 -11.66 12.75 -0.28
CA ALA A 72 -11.81 14.13 -0.72
C ALA A 72 -13.26 14.63 -0.70
N LYS A 73 -14.24 13.72 -0.82
CA LYS A 73 -15.68 14.01 -0.77
C LYS A 73 -16.28 13.88 0.63
N GLY A 74 -15.56 13.27 1.59
CA GLY A 74 -16.07 12.97 2.92
C GLY A 74 -17.09 11.81 2.93
N GLU A 75 -16.94 10.85 2.02
CA GLU A 75 -17.74 9.62 1.91
C GLU A 75 -17.16 8.46 2.73
#